data_AF-A0A3P3ZQE4-F1
#
_entry.id   AF-A0A3P3ZQE4-F1
#
_cell.length_a   1.000
_cell.length_b   1.000
_cell.length_c   1.000
_cell.angle_alpha   90.00
_cell.angle_beta   90.00
_cell.angle_gamma   90.00
#
_symmetry.space_group_name_H-M   'P 1'
#
loop_
_entity.id
_entity.type
_entity.pdbx_description
1 polymer ?
#
loop_
_entity_poly.entity_id
_entity_poly.type
_entity_poly.pdbx_seq_one_letter_code
_entity_poly.pdbx_strand_id
1 'polypeptide(L)' 'MNGKPALDWVVERQCVKTDKDSGIVNDANDWAVETMKNPRYPLELVQRVITVSLETLKIVGDTAQVRNSTCEVLWLPQ' A
#
# COMPACT_ATOMS: atom_id res chain seq x y z
N MET A 1 -8.24 -6.15 3.95
CA MET A 1 -8.24 -5.69 2.53
C MET A 1 -8.79 -6.82 1.68
N ASN A 2 -9.83 -6.55 0.88
CA ASN A 2 -10.66 -7.55 0.18
C ASN A 2 -9.96 -8.30 -0.98
N GLY A 3 -8.73 -8.80 -0.79
CA GLY A 3 -7.99 -9.54 -1.81
C GLY A 3 -7.44 -8.72 -2.99
N LYS A 4 -7.76 -7.42 -3.06
CA LYS A 4 -7.15 -6.49 -4.03
C LYS A 4 -5.76 -6.02 -3.57
N PRO A 5 -4.78 -5.90 -4.48
CA PRO A 5 -3.46 -5.40 -4.14
C PRO A 5 -3.54 -3.93 -3.71
N ALA A 6 -2.68 -3.53 -2.77
CA ALA A 6 -2.67 -2.18 -2.19
C ALA A 6 -2.51 -1.07 -3.27
N LEU A 7 -1.80 -1.37 -4.35
CA LEU A 7 -1.61 -0.46 -5.49
C LEU A 7 -2.94 -0.11 -6.18
N ASP A 8 -3.78 -1.11 -6.42
CA ASP A 8 -5.08 -0.95 -7.10
C ASP A 8 -6.02 -0.05 -6.28
N TRP A 9 -5.95 -0.17 -4.95
CA TRP A 9 -6.66 0.70 -4.01
C TRP A 9 -6.27 2.18 -4.11
N VAL A 10 -4.99 2.46 -4.37
CA VAL A 10 -4.48 3.82 -4.52
C VAL A 10 -4.90 4.38 -5.87
N VAL A 11 -4.78 3.60 -6.93
CA VAL A 11 -5.17 3.99 -8.30
C VAL A 11 -6.67 4.28 -8.38
N GLU A 12 -7.52 3.44 -7.77
CA GLU A 12 -8.97 3.65 -7.76
C GLU A 12 -9.41 4.94 -7.06
N ARG A 13 -8.61 5.43 -6.11
CA ARG A 13 -8.91 6.65 -5.34
C ARG A 13 -8.28 7.91 -5.90
N GLN A 14 -7.18 7.79 -6.62
CA GLN A 14 -6.49 8.90 -7.28
C GLN A 14 -6.97 9.09 -8.74
N CYS A 15 -8.27 8.87 -8.96
CA CYS A 15 -8.90 8.98 -10.27
C CYS A 15 -9.96 10.08 -10.22
N VAL A 16 -10.06 10.87 -11.29
CA VAL A 16 -11.13 11.86 -11.44
C VAL A 16 -12.45 11.13 -11.57
N LYS A 17 -13.32 11.29 -10.58
CA LYS A 17 -14.64 10.65 -10.55
C LYS A 17 -15.71 11.69 -10.34
N THR A 18 -16.71 11.69 -11.22
CA THR A 18 -17.91 12.48 -11.04
C THR A 18 -18.96 11.59 -10.37
N ASP A 19 -19.40 11.99 -9.20
CA ASP A 19 -20.53 11.34 -8.54
C ASP A 19 -21.83 11.71 -9.25
N LYS A 20 -22.62 10.72 -9.64
CA LYS A 20 -23.81 10.92 -10.50
C LYS A 20 -24.99 11.52 -9.75
N ASP A 21 -25.05 11.30 -8.43
CA ASP A 21 -26.18 11.72 -7.61
C ASP A 21 -26.00 13.16 -7.12
N SER A 22 -24.76 13.57 -6.82
CA SER A 22 -24.41 14.93 -6.38
C SER A 22 -23.88 15.85 -7.48
N GLY A 23 -23.43 15.29 -8.60
CA GLY A 23 -22.76 16.04 -9.67
C GLY A 23 -21.38 16.59 -9.29
N ILE A 24 -20.86 16.25 -8.10
CA ILE A 24 -19.57 16.74 -7.61
C ILE A 24 -18.45 15.97 -8.31
N VAL A 25 -17.56 16.72 -8.95
CA VAL A 25 -16.33 16.19 -9.53
C VAL A 25 -15.29 16.08 -8.42
N ASN A 26 -14.89 14.86 -8.11
CA ASN A 26 -13.76 14.58 -7.24
C ASN A 26 -12.50 14.45 -8.11
N ASP A 27 -11.77 15.56 -8.26
CA ASP A 27 -10.47 15.59 -8.93
C ASP A 27 -9.33 15.57 -7.90
N ALA A 28 -8.62 14.45 -7.85
CA ALA A 28 -7.48 14.27 -6.95
C ALA A 28 -6.28 15.15 -7.33
N ASN A 29 -6.17 15.60 -8.58
CA ASN A 29 -5.09 16.46 -9.05
C ASN A 29 -5.29 17.90 -8.55
N ASP A 30 -6.53 18.40 -8.61
CA ASP A 30 -6.87 19.72 -8.10
C ASP A 30 -6.59 19.79 -6.60
N TRP A 31 -6.97 18.76 -5.84
CA TRP A 31 -6.65 18.69 -4.42
C TRP A 31 -5.14 18.70 -4.13
N ALA A 32 -4.34 17.99 -4.94
CA ALA A 32 -2.87 17.98 -4.81
C ALA A 32 -2.25 19.36 -5.08
N VAL A 33 -2.81 20.12 -6.02
CA VAL A 33 -2.36 21.48 -6.36
C VAL A 33 -2.83 22.49 -5.31
N GLU A 34 -4.09 22.45 -4.91
CA GLU A 34 -4.70 23.42 -4.01
C GLU A 34 -4.27 23.24 -2.54
N THR A 35 -4.29 21.99 -2.06
CA THR A 35 -4.05 21.70 -0.63
C THR A 35 -2.58 21.42 -0.35
N MET A 36 -1.92 20.62 -1.18
CA MET A 36 -0.53 20.23 -0.96
C MET A 36 0.49 21.11 -1.68
N LYS A 37 0.06 21.96 -2.64
CA LYS A 37 0.94 22.77 -3.50
C LYS A 37 2.03 21.94 -4.18
N ASN A 38 1.78 20.65 -4.40
CA ASN A 38 2.71 19.73 -5.04
C ASN A 38 1.99 18.94 -6.15
N PRO A 39 2.18 19.32 -7.43
CA PRO A 39 1.57 18.60 -8.55
C PRO A 39 2.13 17.19 -8.73
N ARG A 40 3.28 16.86 -8.11
CA ARG A 40 3.88 15.51 -8.16
C ARG A 40 3.37 14.58 -7.06
N TYR A 41 2.50 15.07 -6.18
CA TYR A 41 2.02 14.28 -5.05
C TYR A 41 1.39 12.92 -5.43
N PRO A 42 0.57 12.81 -6.50
CA PRO A 42 0.01 11.52 -6.90
C PRO A 42 1.11 10.49 -7.25
N LEU A 43 2.18 10.95 -7.90
CA LEU A 43 3.32 10.10 -8.28
C LEU A 43 4.14 9.69 -7.05
N GLU A 44 4.40 10.61 -6.13
CA GLU A 44 5.13 10.34 -4.89
C GLU A 44 4.38 9.35 -3.99
N LEU A 45 3.04 9.43 -3.94
CA LEU A 45 2.22 8.51 -3.17
C LEU A 45 2.36 7.07 -3.67
N VAL A 46 2.33 6.86 -4.98
CA VAL A 46 2.53 5.53 -5.58
C VAL A 46 3.91 4.98 -5.23
N GLN A 47 4.96 5.81 -5.32
CA GLN A 47 6.31 5.40 -4.96
C GLN A 47 6.42 4.98 -3.49
N ARG A 48 5.83 5.75 -2.56
CA ARG A 48 5.83 5.41 -1.12
C ARG A 48 5.13 4.08 -0.84
N VAL A 49 4.02 3.80 -1.50
CA VAL A 49 3.26 2.56 -1.33
C VAL A 49 4.06 1.35 -1.82
N ILE A 50 4.80 1.50 -2.93
CA ILE A 50 5.71 0.45 -3.42
C ILE A 50 6.81 0.19 -2.39
N THR A 51 7.47 1.23 -1.88
CA THR A 51 8.56 1.08 -0.89
C THR A 51 8.08 0.37 0.38
N VAL A 52 6.97 0.82 0.97
CA VAL A 52 6.40 0.18 2.17
C VAL A 52 6.01 -1.27 1.91
N SER A 53 5.48 -1.59 0.73
CA SER A 53 5.14 -2.97 0.35
C SER A 53 6.39 -3.85 0.32
N LEU A 54 7.50 -3.36 -0.24
CA LEU A 54 8.77 -4.09 -0.29
C LEU A 54 9.42 -4.23 1.09
N GLU A 55 9.36 -3.20 1.93
CA GLU A 55 9.84 -3.28 3.31
C GLU A 55 9.04 -4.31 4.13
N THR A 56 7.72 -4.35 3.93
CA THR A 56 6.85 -5.33 4.61
C THR A 56 7.23 -6.76 4.23
N LEU A 57 7.52 -7.02 2.95
CA LEU A 57 7.96 -8.36 2.51
C LEU A 57 9.28 -8.79 3.15
N LYS A 58 10.22 -7.86 3.40
CA LYS A 58 11.46 -8.15 4.12
C LYS A 58 11.17 -8.59 5.56
N ILE A 59 10.37 -7.82 6.30
CA ILE A 59 10.01 -8.12 7.70
C ILE A 59 9.27 -9.46 7.82
N VAL A 60 8.35 -9.75 6.89
CA VAL A 60 7.62 -11.03 6.88
C VAL A 60 8.58 -12.19 6.58
N GLY A 61 9.52 -12.02 5.65
CA GLY A 61 10.56 -12.99 5.36
C GLY A 61 11.45 -13.29 6.56
N ASP A 62 11.89 -12.25 7.27
CA ASP A 62 12.71 -12.38 8.48
C ASP A 62 11.95 -13.09 9.61
N THR A 63 10.65 -12.80 9.76
CA THR A 63 9.79 -13.47 10.75
C THR A 63 9.59 -14.96 10.43
N ALA A 64 9.59 -15.34 9.15
CA ALA A 64 9.49 -16.74 8.75
C ALA A 64 10.77 -17.56 9.08
N GLN A 65 11.95 -16.94 9.06
CA GLN A 65 13.21 -17.59 9.43
C GLN A 65 13.25 -17.94 10.93
N VAL A 66 12.76 -17.05 11.80
CA VAL A 66 12.73 -17.28 13.26
C VAL A 66 11.85 -18.46 13.66
N ARG A 67 10.77 -18.73 12.90
CA ARG A 67 9.91 -19.90 13.11
C ARG A 67 10.57 -21.22 12.71
N ASN A 68 11.43 -21.20 11.68
CA ASN A 68 12.09 -22.41 11.19
C ASN A 68 13.30 -22.81 12.06
N SER A 69 13.99 -21.85 12.67
CA SER A 69 15.13 -22.13 13.56
C SER A 69 14.75 -22.59 14.97
N THR A 70 13.50 -22.36 15.40
CA THR A 70 13.00 -22.80 16.73
C THR A 70 12.30 -24.16 16.71
N CYS A 71 11.90 -24.67 15.53
CA CYS A 71 11.22 -25.97 15.42
C CYS A 71 12.16 -27.19 15.31
N GLU A 72 13.46 -27.03 15.05
CA GLU A 72 14.40 -28.16 14.93
C GLU A 72 14.98 -28.64 16.28
N VAL A 73 14.87 -27.88 17.37
CA VAL A 73 15.50 -28.24 18.66
C VAL A 73 14.58 -29.01 19.61
N LEU A 74 13.35 -29.31 19.21
CA LEU A 74 12.32 -29.93 20.06
C LEU A 74 11.95 -31.38 19.67
N TRP A 75 12.69 -32.01 18.74
CA TRP A 75 12.51 -33.40 18.31
C TRP A 75 13.80 -34.23 18.36
N LEU A 76 14.58 -34.12 19.44
CA LEU A 76 15.58 -35.15 19.78
C LEU A 76 14.89 -36.21 20.67
N PRO A 77 14.72 -37.46 20.20
CA PRO A 77 14.29 -38.53 21.08
C PRO A 77 15.45 -38.81 22.05
N GLN A 78 15.17 -38.63 23.34
CA GLN A 78 16.05 -39.02 24.44
C GLN A 78 15.97 -40.53 24.68
#